data_AF-A0A8S2HR26-F1
#
_entry.id   AF-A0A8S2HR26-F1
#
_cell.length_a   1.000
_cell.length_b   1.000
_cell.length_c   1.000
_cell.angle_alpha   90.00
_cell.angle_beta   90.00
_cell.angle_gamma   90.00
#
_symmetry.space_group_name_H-M   'P 1'
#
loop_
_entity.id
_entity.type
_entity.pdbx_description
1 polymer ?
#
loop_
_entity_poly.entity_id
_entity_poly.type
_entity_poly.pdbx_seq_one_letter_code
_entity_poly.pdbx_strand_id
1 'polypeptide(L)'
;MRSWRSAMVRIVTYNMYGNAHKVTTQSWNRILLTQDEQRQPDIIAIGCQEVAMFKFYKSKNFQRRMTEYMAKRGYKKLYHAHVGGNFGLFSELTSKFYKPIQLLIYVLHSSQNRVQLIDENKVRRTFVDKRYKGIMAGRIQIDGSINILLVSGHFPAKEDRVVERCN
;
A
#
# COMPACT_ATOMS: atom_id res chain seq x y z
N MET A 1 19.95 27.95 12.94
CA MET A 1 19.51 26.86 12.03
C MET A 1 19.09 25.68 12.89
N ARG A 2 17.82 25.23 12.83
CA ARG A 2 17.41 23.99 13.52
C ARG A 2 18.12 22.81 12.86
N SER A 3 18.75 21.96 13.66
CA SER A 3 19.41 20.74 13.17
C SER A 3 18.40 19.88 12.41
N TRP A 4 18.76 19.46 11.20
CA TRP A 4 17.92 18.59 10.38
C TRP A 4 17.80 17.23 11.07
N ARG A 5 16.61 16.88 11.56
CA ARG A 5 16.33 15.50 11.92
C ARG A 5 15.90 14.75 10.66
N SER A 6 16.76 13.85 10.19
CA SER A 6 16.46 12.95 9.08
C SER A 6 15.11 12.25 9.31
N ALA A 7 14.21 12.33 8.34
CA ALA A 7 12.95 11.60 8.34
C ALA A 7 13.21 10.15 7.95
N MET A 8 12.63 9.21 8.69
CA MET A 8 12.74 7.78 8.40
C MET A 8 11.48 7.26 7.73
N VAL A 9 11.64 6.67 6.55
CA VAL A 9 10.54 6.07 5.78
C VAL A 9 10.72 4.56 5.77
N ARG A 10 9.73 3.82 6.27
CA ARG A 10 9.68 2.36 6.16
C ARG A 10 8.76 1.97 5.02
N ILE A 11 9.26 1.08 4.17
CA ILE A 11 8.50 0.51 3.05
C ILE A 11 8.29 -0.96 3.31
N VAL A 12 7.04 -1.40 3.25
CA VAL A 12 6.65 -2.80 3.38
C VAL A 12 5.89 -3.21 2.12
N THR A 13 6.27 -4.34 1.55
CA THR A 13 5.52 -4.98 0.47
C THR A 13 5.09 -6.38 0.89
N TYR A 14 3.86 -6.76 0.60
CA TYR A 14 3.35 -8.08 0.97
C TYR A 14 2.30 -8.60 -0.02
N ASN A 15 2.58 -9.74 -0.63
CA ASN A 15 1.60 -10.47 -1.43
C ASN A 15 0.74 -11.35 -0.51
N MET A 16 -0.56 -11.06 -0.46
CA MET A 16 -1.48 -11.71 0.48
C MET A 16 -2.04 -13.04 -0.04
N TYR A 17 -1.84 -13.40 -1.31
CA TYR A 17 -2.37 -14.64 -1.93
C TYR A 17 -3.86 -14.91 -1.62
N GLY A 18 -4.68 -13.87 -1.48
CA GLY A 18 -6.08 -14.01 -1.09
C GLY A 18 -6.34 -14.41 0.38
N ASN A 19 -5.30 -14.52 1.20
CA ASN A 19 -5.36 -14.87 2.64
C ASN A 19 -5.31 -13.63 3.55
N ALA A 20 -5.86 -12.50 3.09
CA ALA A 20 -5.80 -11.24 3.85
C ALA A 20 -6.39 -11.33 5.27
N HIS A 21 -7.34 -12.25 5.48
CA HIS A 21 -7.96 -12.51 6.78
C HIS A 21 -7.05 -13.27 7.76
N LYS A 22 -6.10 -14.08 7.24
CA LYS A 22 -5.18 -14.90 8.05
C LYS A 22 -3.96 -14.13 8.54
N VAL A 23 -3.69 -12.93 8.01
CA VAL A 23 -2.58 -12.11 8.50
C VAL A 23 -2.96 -11.54 9.87
N THR A 24 -2.34 -12.08 10.92
CA THR A 24 -2.62 -11.70 12.30
C THR A 24 -1.84 -10.44 12.70
N THR A 25 -2.24 -9.84 13.81
CA THR A 25 -1.49 -8.75 14.46
C THR A 25 -0.04 -9.14 14.75
N GLN A 26 0.24 -10.41 15.08
CA GLN A 26 1.60 -10.92 15.31
C GLN A 26 2.43 -10.95 14.03
N SER A 27 1.84 -11.35 12.89
CA SER A 27 2.52 -11.29 11.59
C SER A 27 2.87 -9.84 11.23
N TRP A 28 1.97 -8.89 11.50
CA TRP A 28 2.24 -7.47 11.29
C TRP A 28 3.28 -6.89 12.26
N ASN A 29 3.31 -7.33 13.52
CA ASN A 29 4.39 -6.98 14.43
C ASN A 29 5.74 -7.43 13.86
N ARG A 30 5.85 -8.68 13.39
CA ARG A 30 7.10 -9.20 12.81
C ARG A 30 7.53 -8.44 11.55
N ILE A 31 6.58 -8.02 10.73
CA ILE A 31 6.85 -7.33 9.45
C ILE A 31 7.14 -5.83 9.67
N LEU A 32 6.43 -5.18 10.59
CA LEU A 32 6.49 -3.74 10.79
C LEU A 32 7.40 -3.32 11.94
N LEU A 33 7.73 -4.22 12.85
CA LEU A 33 8.58 -3.97 14.01
C LEU A 33 9.68 -5.02 14.02
N THR A 34 10.79 -4.72 13.35
CA THR A 34 12.02 -5.49 13.58
C THR A 34 12.44 -5.25 15.03
N GLN A 35 12.78 -6.31 15.76
CA GLN A 35 13.08 -6.26 17.19
C GLN A 35 14.25 -5.31 17.54
N ASP A 36 15.07 -4.95 16.55
CA ASP A 36 16.25 -4.09 16.72
C ASP A 36 16.00 -2.58 16.54
N GLU A 37 14.78 -2.16 16.22
CA GLU A 37 14.54 -0.73 15.97
C GLU A 37 14.19 0.04 17.23
N GLN A 38 15.21 0.67 17.81
CA GLN A 38 15.06 1.64 18.89
C GLN A 38 14.28 2.90 18.46
N ARG A 39 14.08 3.12 17.16
CA ARG A 39 13.44 4.33 16.61
C ARG A 39 12.23 3.98 15.74
N GLN A 40 11.10 4.65 16.01
CA GLN A 40 9.91 4.58 15.17
C GLN A 40 10.08 5.40 13.87
N PRO A 41 9.69 4.88 12.70
CA PRO A 41 9.72 5.64 11.46
C PRO A 41 8.72 6.79 11.46
N ASP A 42 9.04 7.87 10.75
CA ASP A 42 8.15 9.02 10.56
C ASP A 42 7.00 8.66 9.60
N ILE A 43 7.29 7.80 8.63
CA ILE A 43 6.35 7.37 7.58
C ILE A 43 6.45 5.85 7.42
N ILE A 44 5.31 5.19 7.29
CA ILE A 44 5.21 3.78 6.91
C ILE A 44 4.36 3.69 5.64
N ALA A 45 4.94 3.18 4.56
CA ALA A 45 4.26 2.87 3.30
C ALA A 45 4.10 1.35 3.17
N ILE A 46 2.87 0.89 2.93
CA ILE A 46 2.52 -0.52 2.81
C ILE A 46 1.90 -0.76 1.44
N GLY A 47 2.63 -1.48 0.58
CA GLY A 47 2.13 -2.05 -0.67
C GLY A 47 1.61 -3.47 -0.43
N CYS A 48 0.37 -3.75 -0.84
CA CYS A 48 -0.18 -5.11 -0.78
C CYS A 48 -0.69 -5.55 -2.14
N GLN A 49 -0.44 -6.82 -2.50
CA GLN A 49 -0.98 -7.44 -3.71
C GLN A 49 -1.88 -8.62 -3.33
N GLU A 50 -2.79 -8.98 -4.23
CA GLU A 50 -3.73 -10.09 -4.03
C GLU A 50 -4.56 -10.02 -2.74
N VAL A 51 -4.97 -8.82 -2.34
CA VAL A 51 -5.77 -8.59 -1.13
C VAL A 51 -7.20 -9.12 -1.33
N ALA A 52 -7.52 -10.31 -0.84
CA ALA A 52 -8.86 -10.89 -1.06
C ALA A 52 -10.00 -9.94 -0.65
N MET A 53 -10.92 -9.71 -1.58
CA MET A 53 -12.25 -9.17 -1.29
C MET A 53 -13.26 -10.31 -1.48
N PHE A 54 -13.62 -11.00 -0.40
CA PHE A 54 -14.76 -11.91 -0.46
C PHE A 54 -16.07 -11.08 -0.44
N LYS A 55 -17.12 -11.54 -1.13
CA LYS A 55 -18.46 -10.94 -1.06
C LYS A 55 -18.95 -10.76 0.40
N PHE A 56 -18.51 -11.64 1.31
CA PHE A 56 -18.79 -11.59 2.75
C PHE A 56 -17.76 -10.80 3.58
N TYR A 57 -16.52 -10.65 3.11
CA TYR A 57 -15.45 -9.90 3.79
C TYR A 57 -14.94 -8.79 2.87
N LYS A 58 -15.59 -7.63 2.96
CA LYS A 58 -15.25 -6.40 2.23
C LYS A 58 -13.77 -6.03 2.49
N SER A 59 -13.01 -5.56 1.49
CA SER A 59 -11.65 -4.97 1.64
C SER A 59 -11.54 -3.90 2.73
N LYS A 60 -12.67 -3.26 3.05
CA LYS A 60 -12.83 -2.39 4.22
C LYS A 60 -12.28 -3.05 5.49
N ASN A 61 -12.35 -4.37 5.65
CA ASN A 61 -11.85 -5.06 6.83
C ASN A 61 -10.31 -5.05 6.94
N PHE A 62 -9.58 -5.24 5.84
CA PHE A 62 -8.11 -5.21 5.87
C PHE A 62 -7.60 -3.79 6.17
N GLN A 63 -8.06 -2.80 5.39
CA GLN A 63 -7.68 -1.41 5.60
C GLN A 63 -8.11 -0.89 6.98
N ARG A 64 -9.31 -1.25 7.46
CA ARG A 64 -9.76 -0.91 8.82
C ARG A 64 -8.85 -1.50 9.88
N ARG A 65 -8.63 -2.83 9.86
CA ARG A 65 -7.76 -3.51 10.83
C ARG A 65 -6.34 -2.95 10.83
N MET A 66 -5.79 -2.68 9.65
CA MET A 66 -4.48 -2.05 9.53
C MET A 66 -4.49 -0.63 10.10
N THR A 67 -5.52 0.16 9.79
CA THR A 67 -5.63 1.53 10.31
C THR A 67 -5.77 1.54 11.84
N GLU A 68 -6.57 0.65 12.42
CA GLU A 68 -6.70 0.48 13.87
C GLU A 68 -5.38 0.03 14.51
N TYR A 69 -4.68 -0.92 13.88
CA TYR A 69 -3.37 -1.40 14.32
C TYR A 69 -2.32 -0.27 14.34
N MET A 70 -2.30 0.54 13.29
CA MET A 70 -1.38 1.68 13.14
C MET A 70 -1.74 2.83 14.09
N ALA A 71 -3.02 3.11 14.30
CA ALA A 71 -3.48 4.13 15.25
C ALA A 71 -3.02 3.83 16.68
N LYS A 72 -3.10 2.57 17.12
CA LYS A 72 -2.58 2.12 18.43
C LYS A 72 -1.07 2.34 18.60
N ARG A 73 -0.33 2.61 17.53
CA ARG A 73 1.12 2.86 17.50
C ARG A 73 1.47 4.32 17.22
N GLY A 74 0.49 5.22 17.31
CA GLY A 74 0.72 6.64 17.08
C GLY A 74 0.82 7.03 15.62
N TYR A 75 0.30 6.22 14.69
CA TYR A 75 0.26 6.58 13.27
C TYR A 75 -1.15 6.96 12.81
N LYS A 76 -1.23 7.98 11.95
CA LYS A 76 -2.44 8.37 11.23
C LYS A 76 -2.33 7.95 9.77
N LYS A 77 -3.43 7.46 9.20
CA LYS A 77 -3.50 7.18 7.77
C LYS A 77 -3.45 8.49 6.98
N LEU A 78 -2.46 8.64 6.12
CA LEU A 78 -2.30 9.77 5.21
C LEU A 78 -2.89 9.47 3.83
N TYR A 79 -2.71 8.26 3.33
CA TYR A 79 -3.16 7.87 1.99
C TYR A 79 -3.66 6.42 1.96
N HIS A 80 -4.66 6.17 1.13
CA HIS A 80 -5.08 4.83 0.77
C HIS A 80 -5.60 4.84 -0.65
N ALA A 81 -4.97 4.06 -1.51
CA ALA A 81 -5.50 3.78 -2.82
C ALA A 81 -5.44 2.29 -3.12
N HIS A 82 -6.34 1.85 -3.99
CA HIS A 82 -6.34 0.50 -4.50
C HIS A 82 -6.68 0.48 -5.99
N VAL A 83 -6.15 -0.51 -6.69
CA VAL A 83 -6.49 -0.84 -8.07
C VAL A 83 -7.03 -2.23 -8.11
N GLY A 84 -8.19 -2.37 -8.72
CA GLY A 84 -8.52 -3.61 -9.40
C GLY A 84 -9.31 -3.35 -10.66
N GLY A 85 -9.47 -4.39 -11.48
CA GLY A 85 -10.14 -4.32 -12.78
C GLY A 85 -11.57 -3.79 -12.64
N ASN A 86 -12.03 -3.04 -13.66
CA ASN A 86 -13.38 -2.47 -13.66
C ASN A 86 -14.46 -3.57 -13.60
N PHE A 87 -15.49 -3.27 -12.82
CA PHE A 87 -16.80 -3.91 -12.82
C PHE A 87 -17.67 -3.13 -13.81
N GLY A 88 -17.90 -3.69 -14.98
CA GLY A 88 -18.87 -3.19 -15.95
C GLY A 88 -19.18 -4.34 -16.90
N LEU A 89 -20.44 -4.75 -16.95
CA LEU A 89 -21.03 -5.70 -17.92
C LEU A 89 -21.06 -7.21 -17.60
N PHE A 90 -21.06 -7.68 -16.35
CA PHE A 90 -21.43 -9.09 -16.10
C PHE A 90 -22.48 -9.24 -15.01
N SER A 91 -23.66 -9.63 -15.47
CA SER A 91 -24.84 -10.06 -14.73
C SER A 91 -24.49 -11.15 -13.70
N GLU A 92 -25.09 -11.00 -12.52
CA GLU A 92 -25.54 -12.05 -11.62
C GLU A 92 -25.09 -13.49 -11.98
N LEU A 93 -24.03 -13.97 -11.32
CA LEU A 93 -23.79 -15.38 -10.87
C LEU A 93 -22.33 -15.86 -10.89
N THR A 94 -21.35 -15.08 -11.36
CA THR A 94 -19.93 -15.54 -11.39
C THR A 94 -18.91 -14.54 -10.84
N SER A 95 -19.18 -13.90 -9.68
CA SER A 95 -18.19 -13.04 -9.01
C SER A 95 -17.07 -13.85 -8.31
N LYS A 96 -16.23 -14.53 -9.08
CA LYS A 96 -15.06 -15.27 -8.58
C LYS A 96 -13.81 -14.39 -8.62
N PHE A 97 -13.40 -13.95 -7.42
CA PHE A 97 -12.08 -13.41 -7.03
C PHE A 97 -11.60 -12.07 -7.64
N TYR A 98 -11.64 -11.04 -6.81
CA TYR A 98 -10.98 -9.76 -7.05
C TYR A 98 -9.66 -9.70 -6.26
N LYS A 99 -8.54 -9.44 -6.96
CA LYS A 99 -7.19 -9.38 -6.39
C LYS A 99 -6.61 -7.95 -6.59
N PRO A 100 -6.97 -6.98 -5.73
CA PRO A 100 -6.49 -5.62 -5.86
C PRO A 100 -5.04 -5.49 -5.41
N ILE A 101 -4.38 -4.50 -6.00
CA ILE A 101 -3.14 -3.89 -5.51
C ILE A 101 -3.55 -2.74 -4.60
N GLN A 102 -2.97 -2.63 -3.41
CA GLN A 102 -3.22 -1.54 -2.47
C GLN A 102 -1.91 -0.83 -2.14
N LEU A 103 -2.03 0.47 -1.88
CA LEU A 103 -0.99 1.29 -1.26
C LEU A 103 -1.63 2.04 -0.09
N LEU A 104 -1.09 1.82 1.10
CA LEU A 104 -1.44 2.54 2.32
C LEU A 104 -0.23 3.35 2.76
N ILE A 105 -0.42 4.62 3.11
CA ILE A 105 0.64 5.45 3.69
C ILE A 105 0.16 5.95 5.05
N TYR A 106 0.99 5.75 6.05
CA TYR A 106 0.78 6.15 7.43
C TYR A 106 1.89 7.10 7.86
N VAL A 107 1.54 8.11 8.66
CA VAL A 107 2.47 9.09 9.22
C VAL A 107 2.40 9.07 10.74
N LEU A 108 3.54 9.11 11.40
CA LEU A 108 3.64 9.21 12.85
C LEU A 108 3.02 10.55 13.32
N HIS A 109 2.29 10.54 14.44
CA HIS A 109 1.60 11.74 14.94
C HIS A 109 2.52 12.95 15.11
N SER A 110 3.73 12.72 15.62
CA SER A 110 4.76 13.76 15.80
C SER A 110 5.31 14.34 14.48
N SER A 111 5.02 13.70 13.35
CA SER A 111 5.51 14.08 12.02
C SER A 111 4.41 14.59 11.08
N GLN A 112 3.17 14.74 11.57
CA GLN A 112 2.01 15.14 10.75
C GLN A 112 2.13 16.54 10.14
N ASN A 113 2.70 17.49 10.84
CA ASN A 113 2.86 18.87 10.33
C ASN A 113 3.96 18.97 9.26
N ARG A 114 4.82 17.94 9.17
CA ARG A 114 5.96 17.88 8.26
C ARG A 114 5.61 17.16 6.97
N VAL A 115 4.74 16.16 7.03
CA VAL A 115 4.44 15.28 5.89
C VAL A 115 3.08 15.62 5.30
N GLN A 116 3.06 15.94 4.01
CA GLN A 116 1.86 16.28 3.27
C GLN A 116 1.67 15.33 2.09
N LEU A 117 0.41 15.00 1.75
CA LEU A 117 0.09 14.31 0.51
C LEU A 117 -0.02 15.36 -0.60
N ILE A 118 0.79 15.25 -1.65
CA ILE A 118 0.83 16.25 -2.74
C ILE A 118 -0.07 15.85 -3.90
N ASP A 119 -0.12 14.55 -4.19
CA ASP A 119 -0.82 14.07 -5.37
C ASP A 119 -1.32 12.64 -5.16
N GLU A 120 -2.62 12.47 -5.38
CA GLU A 120 -3.27 11.18 -5.54
C GLU A 120 -3.20 10.77 -7.00
N ASN A 121 -1.99 10.49 -7.50
CA ASN A 121 -1.84 10.08 -8.89
C ASN A 121 -2.46 8.68 -9.04
N LYS A 122 -3.75 8.66 -9.39
CA LYS A 122 -4.57 7.46 -9.54
C LYS A 122 -4.05 6.69 -10.76
N VAL A 123 -3.13 5.77 -10.51
CA VAL A 123 -3.01 4.53 -11.27
C VAL A 123 -2.75 4.71 -12.77
N ARG A 124 -1.51 4.48 -13.19
CA ARG A 124 -1.28 4.08 -14.59
C ARG A 124 -1.42 2.56 -14.70
N ARG A 125 -2.56 2.11 -15.24
CA ARG A 125 -2.75 0.71 -15.65
C ARG A 125 -1.99 0.52 -16.96
N THR A 126 -0.84 -0.16 -16.91
CA THR A 126 -0.05 -0.39 -18.13
C THR A 126 0.27 -1.86 -18.33
N PHE A 127 -0.71 -2.78 -18.24
CA PHE A 127 -0.46 -4.14 -18.72
C PHE A 127 -1.70 -4.68 -19.43
N VAL A 128 -1.59 -4.68 -20.76
CA VAL A 128 -2.59 -4.97 -21.80
C VAL A 128 -3.20 -6.39 -21.71
N ASP A 129 -2.72 -7.26 -20.82
CA ASP A 129 -2.98 -8.71 -20.98
C ASP A 129 -3.32 -9.50 -19.70
N LYS A 130 -3.33 -8.89 -18.49
CA LYS A 130 -3.67 -9.62 -17.24
C LYS A 130 -4.47 -8.78 -16.27
N ARG A 131 -5.74 -9.16 -16.05
CA ARG A 131 -6.81 -8.48 -15.30
C ARG A 131 -6.46 -8.04 -13.84
N TYR A 132 -5.27 -8.37 -13.32
CA TYR A 132 -4.87 -8.20 -11.91
C TYR A 132 -3.41 -7.73 -11.72
N LYS A 133 -2.77 -7.19 -12.76
CA LYS A 133 -1.39 -6.67 -12.73
C LYS A 133 -1.37 -5.17 -12.98
N GLY A 134 -0.40 -4.46 -12.42
CA GLY A 134 -0.35 -2.99 -12.50
C GLY A 134 0.52 -2.35 -11.43
N ILE A 135 0.46 -1.02 -11.37
CA ILE A 135 1.14 -0.20 -10.37
C ILE A 135 0.16 0.77 -9.72
N MET A 136 0.43 1.10 -8.46
CA MET A 136 -0.19 2.18 -7.71
C MET A 136 0.91 3.13 -7.26
N ALA A 137 0.66 4.44 -7.28
CA ALA A 137 1.61 5.41 -6.76
C ALA A 137 0.92 6.42 -5.84
N GLY A 138 1.66 6.93 -4.85
CA GLY A 138 1.26 8.06 -4.02
C GLY A 138 2.46 8.98 -3.82
N ARG A 139 2.25 10.29 -3.89
CA ARG A 139 3.32 11.28 -3.71
C ARG A 139 3.14 12.06 -2.42
N ILE A 140 4.20 12.13 -1.62
CA ILE A 140 4.23 12.90 -0.38
C ILE A 140 5.33 13.96 -0.43
N GLN A 141 5.13 15.05 0.31
CA GLN A 141 6.15 16.05 0.62
C GLN A 141 6.57 15.91 2.07
N ILE A 142 7.85 16.15 2.35
CA ILE A 142 8.36 16.32 3.71
C ILE A 142 8.97 17.71 3.82
N ASP A 143 8.58 18.45 4.86
CA ASP A 143 9.07 19.79 5.22
C ASP A 143 9.01 20.80 4.06
N GLY A 144 8.03 20.66 3.16
CA GLY A 144 7.84 21.54 2.00
C GLY A 144 8.95 21.47 0.94
N SER A 145 9.94 20.59 1.09
CA SER A 145 11.17 20.61 0.28
C SER A 145 11.54 19.25 -0.31
N ILE A 146 11.21 18.15 0.37
CA ILE A 146 11.55 16.80 -0.10
C ILE A 146 10.30 16.15 -0.70
N ASN A 147 10.37 15.79 -1.97
CA ASN A 147 9.28 15.09 -2.68
C ASN A 147 9.60 13.59 -2.76
N ILE A 148 8.69 12.73 -2.30
CA ILE A 148 8.85 11.27 -2.35
C ILE A 148 7.70 10.66 -3.15
N LEU A 149 8.04 9.86 -4.16
CA LEU A 149 7.09 9.03 -4.90
C LEU A 149 7.17 7.59 -4.38
N LEU A 150 6.06 7.08 -3.85
CA LEU A 150 5.93 5.71 -3.36
C LEU A 150 5.13 4.89 -4.36
N VAL A 151 5.71 3.79 -4.86
CA VAL A 151 5.09 2.95 -5.89
C VAL A 151 4.95 1.51 -5.40
N SER A 152 3.74 0.95 -5.52
CA SER A 152 3.43 -0.46 -5.25
C SER A 152 3.05 -1.15 -6.56
N GLY A 153 3.84 -2.14 -6.98
CA GLY A 153 3.64 -2.87 -8.23
C GLY A 153 3.27 -4.34 -8.03
N HIS A 154 2.50 -4.88 -8.97
CA HIS A 154 2.25 -6.31 -9.12
C HIS A 154 2.46 -6.70 -10.59
N PHE A 155 3.61 -7.32 -10.87
CA PHE A 155 4.04 -7.65 -12.22
C PHE A 155 3.68 -9.10 -12.61
N PRO A 156 3.61 -9.43 -13.91
CA PRO A 156 3.45 -10.81 -14.38
C PRO A 156 4.52 -11.75 -13.78
N ALA A 157 4.13 -12.97 -13.43
CA ALA A 157 5.00 -13.94 -12.76
C ALA A 157 5.79 -14.88 -13.70
N LYS A 158 5.69 -14.71 -15.04
CA LYS A 158 6.38 -15.60 -16.00
C LYS A 158 7.71 -14.98 -16.43
N GLU A 159 8.75 -15.82 -16.49
CA GLU A 159 10.15 -15.49 -16.83
C GLU A 159 10.32 -14.98 -18.28
N ASP A 160 9.45 -15.35 -19.22
CA ASP A 160 9.60 -14.99 -20.65
C ASP A 160 9.08 -13.61 -21.05
N ARG A 161 8.73 -12.77 -20.08
CA ARG A 161 8.26 -11.40 -20.35
C ARG A 161 9.02 -10.42 -19.46
N VAL A 162 10.34 -10.36 -19.64
CA VAL A 162 11.07 -9.12 -19.41
C VAL A 162 10.32 -8.07 -20.23
N VAL A 163 9.59 -7.20 -19.55
CA VAL A 163 8.85 -6.12 -20.17
C VAL A 163 9.87 -5.30 -20.94
N GLU A 164 9.75 -5.30 -22.27
CA GLU A 164 10.44 -4.37 -23.16
C GLU A 164 10.46 -3.00 -22.49
N ARG A 165 11.67 -2.46 -22.36
CA ARG A 165 12.03 -1.24 -21.62
C ARG A 165 10.86 -0.26 -21.43
N CYS A 166 10.55 0.06 -20.18
CA CYS A 166 9.78 1.27 -19.89
C CYS A 166 10.60 2.47 -20.38
N ASN A 167 10.27 2.99 -21.57
CA ASN A 167 10.60 4.37 -21.96
C ASN A 167 9.57 5.33 -21.34
#